data_AF-A0A519XWP7-F1
#
_entry.id   AF-A0A519XWP7-F1
#
_cell.length_a   1.000
_cell.length_b   1.000
_cell.length_c   1.000
_cell.angle_alpha   90.00
_cell.angle_beta   90.00
_cell.angle_gamma   90.00
#
_symmetry.space_group_name_H-M   'P 1'
#
loop_
_entity.id
_entity.type
_entity.pdbx_description
1 polymer ?
#
loop_
_entity_poly.entity_id
_entity_poly.type
_entity_poly.pdbx_seq_one_letter_code
_entity_poly.pdbx_strand_id
1 'polypeptide(L)'
;FWLDEKRAHDREIIAKVNIYLKDHDTTGLDIRILAPIEATKFTLERIRKGEDTISVTGNVLRDYLTDLFPILELGTSAKMLSIVPLMNGGGLFETGAGGSAPKHIEQFIEEGYLRWDSLGEFLALQASLEHLSQTQNNAKAQTLADALDEANAKFLATDKSPGRKLGTIDNRGSHFYLALYWAEALATQTKDAELQARFAPLAKALTENESKINEELIGAQGKPQEIGGYYNPNDDLASKAMRPSATLNDTLASL
;
A
#
# COMPACT_ATOMS: atom_id res chain seq x y z
N PHE A 1 0.07 25.70 0.80
CA PHE A 1 0.85 25.73 2.06
C PHE A 1 -0.05 26.17 3.22
N TRP A 2 -0.04 25.43 4.33
CA TRP A 2 -0.84 25.71 5.53
C TRP A 2 0.06 26.38 6.58
N LEU A 3 0.13 27.71 6.54
CA LEU A 3 1.07 28.52 7.34
C LEU A 3 0.33 29.75 7.88
N ASP A 4 0.41 30.01 9.18
CA ASP A 4 -0.26 31.14 9.82
C ASP A 4 0.69 32.32 10.03
N GLU A 5 0.49 33.43 9.30
CA GLU A 5 1.31 34.65 9.44
C GLU A 5 1.32 35.23 10.88
N LYS A 6 0.33 34.87 11.72
CA LYS A 6 0.31 35.27 13.13
C LYS A 6 1.35 34.53 13.97
N ARG A 7 1.83 33.36 13.52
CA ARG A 7 2.88 32.58 14.19
C ARG A 7 4.26 33.03 13.70
N ALA A 8 5.14 33.39 14.64
CA ALA A 8 6.50 33.82 14.32
C ALA A 8 7.28 32.78 13.52
N HIS A 9 7.16 31.50 13.90
CA HIS A 9 7.78 30.40 13.16
C HIS A 9 7.29 30.33 11.71
N ASP A 10 5.98 30.34 11.49
CA ASP A 10 5.39 30.19 10.16
C ASP A 10 5.73 31.37 9.25
N ARG A 11 5.87 32.60 9.78
CA ARG A 11 6.35 33.76 8.99
C ARG A 11 7.72 33.53 8.35
N GLU A 12 8.65 32.94 9.09
CA GLU A 12 9.98 32.62 8.55
C GLU A 12 9.91 31.54 7.47
N ILE A 13 9.00 30.57 7.63
CA ILE A 13 8.75 29.54 6.62
C ILE A 13 8.09 30.15 5.37
N ILE A 14 7.11 31.05 5.53
CA ILE A 14 6.46 31.77 4.42
C ILE A 14 7.50 32.55 3.60
N ALA A 15 8.43 33.24 4.27
CA ALA A 15 9.50 33.95 3.59
C ALA A 15 10.35 33.00 2.72
N LYS A 16 10.70 31.82 3.24
CA LYS A 16 11.45 30.80 2.48
C LYS A 16 10.64 30.20 1.33
N VAL A 17 9.36 29.90 1.55
CA VAL A 17 8.45 29.39 0.51
C VAL A 17 8.38 30.38 -0.66
N ASN A 18 8.20 31.67 -0.38
CA ASN A 18 8.15 32.71 -1.42
C ASN A 18 9.48 32.90 -2.16
N ILE A 19 10.62 32.57 -1.54
CA ILE A 19 11.92 32.58 -2.21
C ILE A 19 12.02 31.36 -3.12
N TYR A 20 11.88 30.16 -2.58
CA TYR A 20 12.17 28.92 -3.31
C TYR A 20 11.12 28.55 -4.37
N LEU A 21 9.87 29.00 -4.24
CA LEU A 21 8.89 28.84 -5.32
C LEU A 21 9.32 29.50 -6.63
N LYS A 22 10.21 30.51 -6.58
CA LYS A 22 10.74 31.19 -7.77
C LYS A 22 11.78 30.36 -8.52
N ASP A 23 12.32 29.32 -7.89
CA ASP A 23 13.30 28.42 -8.50
C ASP A 23 12.62 27.33 -9.37
N HIS A 24 11.28 27.33 -9.42
CA HIS A 24 10.46 26.36 -10.14
C HIS A 24 9.53 27.04 -11.16
N ASP A 25 9.21 26.34 -12.25
CA ASP A 25 8.14 26.76 -13.15
C ASP A 25 6.77 26.46 -12.53
N THR A 26 6.05 27.51 -12.16
CA THR A 26 4.71 27.41 -11.56
C THR A 26 3.61 27.79 -12.55
N THR A 27 3.90 27.86 -13.85
CA THR A 27 2.92 28.26 -14.87
C THR A 27 1.75 27.28 -14.89
N GLY A 28 0.53 27.80 -14.76
CA GLY A 28 -0.70 27.00 -14.75
C GLY A 28 -1.01 26.30 -13.42
N LEU A 29 -0.20 26.49 -12.38
CA LEU A 29 -0.45 25.93 -11.04
C LEU A 29 -1.23 26.91 -10.15
N ASP A 30 -2.22 26.41 -9.39
CA ASP A 30 -2.90 27.17 -8.32
C ASP A 30 -2.22 26.89 -6.97
N ILE A 31 -1.22 27.70 -6.62
CA ILE A 31 -0.47 27.58 -5.37
C ILE A 31 -0.83 28.74 -4.44
N ARG A 32 -1.28 28.40 -3.23
CA ARG A 32 -1.70 29.37 -2.21
C ARG A 32 -1.02 29.14 -0.87
N ILE A 33 -0.82 30.22 -0.12
CA ILE A 33 -0.47 30.19 1.30
C ILE A 33 -1.71 30.62 2.08
N LEU A 34 -2.22 29.75 2.95
CA LEU A 34 -3.41 30.00 3.76
C LEU A 34 -3.12 29.60 5.21
N ALA A 35 -3.66 30.34 6.18
CA ALA A 35 -3.63 29.93 7.57
C ALA A 35 -4.38 28.59 7.75
N PRO A 36 -3.98 27.70 8.68
CA PRO A 36 -4.53 26.34 8.78
C PRO A 36 -6.07 26.29 8.83
N ILE A 37 -6.72 27.24 9.51
CA ILE A 37 -8.19 27.32 9.58
C ILE A 37 -8.80 27.60 8.21
N GLU A 38 -8.28 28.57 7.48
CA GLU A 38 -8.79 28.94 6.15
C GLU A 38 -8.44 27.87 5.11
N ALA A 39 -7.26 27.26 5.21
CA ALA A 39 -6.85 26.13 4.38
C ALA A 39 -7.78 24.92 4.60
N THR A 40 -8.19 24.66 5.84
CA THR A 40 -9.16 23.61 6.19
C THR A 40 -10.52 23.89 5.56
N LYS A 41 -11.05 25.11 5.72
CA LYS A 41 -12.34 25.49 5.13
C LYS A 41 -12.34 25.37 3.61
N PHE A 42 -11.29 25.88 2.96
CA PHE A 42 -11.11 25.79 1.50
C PHE A 42 -11.08 24.33 1.02
N THR A 43 -10.31 23.48 1.71
CA THR A 43 -10.20 22.05 1.39
C THR A 43 -11.55 21.35 1.58
N LEU A 44 -12.26 21.62 2.69
CA LEU A 44 -13.56 21.02 2.98
C LEU A 44 -14.67 21.48 2.03
N GLU A 45 -14.60 22.71 1.52
CA GLU A 45 -15.54 23.18 0.50
C GLU A 45 -15.34 22.44 -0.82
N ARG A 46 -14.08 22.23 -1.22
CA ARG A 46 -13.70 21.51 -2.45
C ARG A 46 -14.02 20.02 -2.40
N ILE A 47 -13.63 19.35 -1.32
CA ILE A 47 -13.86 17.90 -1.18
C ILE A 47 -15.36 17.56 -1.22
N ARG A 48 -16.23 18.44 -0.69
CA ARG A 48 -17.69 18.27 -0.76
C ARG A 48 -18.25 18.43 -2.18
N LYS A 49 -17.51 19.05 -3.09
CA LYS A 49 -17.82 19.16 -4.52
C LYS A 49 -17.17 18.05 -5.35
N GLY A 50 -16.44 17.12 -4.73
CA GLY A 50 -15.67 16.09 -5.42
C GLY A 50 -14.38 16.62 -6.05
N GLU A 51 -13.82 17.70 -5.52
CA GLU A 51 -12.59 18.31 -5.99
C GLU A 51 -11.43 18.10 -5.00
N ASP A 52 -10.22 17.89 -5.52
CA ASP A 52 -9.04 17.55 -4.70
C ASP A 52 -8.23 18.77 -4.28
N THR A 53 -7.52 18.67 -3.14
CA THR A 53 -6.60 19.73 -2.68
C THR A 53 -5.37 19.12 -2.00
N ILE A 54 -4.17 19.48 -2.45
CA ILE A 54 -2.92 19.07 -1.78
C ILE A 54 -2.69 19.96 -0.55
N SER A 55 -2.53 19.34 0.62
CA SER A 55 -2.09 20.04 1.83
C SER A 55 -0.57 19.96 1.97
N VAL A 56 0.10 21.12 1.97
CA VAL A 56 1.56 21.22 2.23
C VAL A 56 1.76 21.88 3.58
N THR A 57 2.26 21.12 4.56
CA THR A 57 2.20 21.48 5.98
C THR A 57 3.54 21.22 6.70
N GLY A 58 3.63 21.65 7.97
CA GLY A 58 4.73 21.29 8.86
C GLY A 58 4.53 19.92 9.54
N ASN A 59 5.53 19.45 10.29
CA ASN A 59 5.58 18.07 10.79
C ASN A 59 4.35 17.64 11.63
N VAL A 60 3.85 18.49 12.52
CA VAL A 60 2.67 18.16 13.36
C VAL A 60 1.40 18.06 12.51
N LEU A 61 1.20 18.98 11.58
CA LEU A 61 0.01 18.95 10.71
C LEU A 61 0.09 17.82 9.68
N ARG A 62 1.28 17.41 9.24
CA ARG A 62 1.44 16.19 8.45
C ARG A 62 0.78 15.03 9.18
N ASP A 63 1.18 14.80 10.43
CA ASP A 63 0.67 13.72 11.28
C ASP A 63 -0.87 13.77 11.42
N TYR A 64 -1.41 14.94 11.76
CA TYR A 64 -2.86 15.08 11.98
C TYR A 64 -3.68 14.90 10.71
N LEU A 65 -3.21 15.47 9.59
CA LEU A 65 -3.99 15.47 8.35
C LEU A 65 -3.94 14.12 7.63
N THR A 66 -2.83 13.37 7.76
CA THR A 66 -2.72 12.01 7.23
C THR A 66 -3.54 10.97 8.00
N ASP A 67 -4.03 11.30 9.19
CA ASP A 67 -5.10 10.53 9.84
C ASP A 67 -6.49 11.08 9.47
N LEU A 68 -6.70 12.39 9.62
CA LEU A 68 -8.02 13.02 9.53
C LEU A 68 -8.71 12.75 8.18
N PHE A 69 -8.05 13.07 7.07
CA PHE A 69 -8.66 12.97 5.74
C PHE A 69 -8.83 11.52 5.28
N PRO A 70 -7.81 10.64 5.38
CA PRO A 70 -7.97 9.23 5.05
C PRO A 70 -9.06 8.51 5.84
N ILE A 71 -9.23 8.82 7.13
CA ILE A 71 -10.33 8.26 7.92
C ILE A 71 -11.69 8.72 7.39
N LEU A 72 -11.84 9.99 7.00
CA LEU A 72 -13.08 10.52 6.44
C LEU A 72 -13.39 9.96 5.05
N GLU A 73 -12.37 9.73 4.22
CA GLU A 73 -12.50 9.31 2.83
C GLU A 73 -12.59 7.78 2.67
N LEU A 74 -11.79 7.03 3.44
CA LEU A 74 -11.59 5.59 3.28
C LEU A 74 -12.06 4.78 4.50
N GLY A 75 -12.46 5.45 5.58
CA GLY A 75 -12.81 4.79 6.86
C GLY A 75 -11.62 4.28 7.66
N THR A 76 -10.38 4.52 7.19
CA THR A 76 -9.13 4.13 7.86
C THR A 76 -7.94 4.92 7.31
N SER A 77 -6.92 5.17 8.13
CA SER A 77 -5.64 5.74 7.71
C SER A 77 -4.57 4.70 7.36
N ALA A 78 -4.88 3.40 7.49
CA ALA A 78 -3.95 2.31 7.17
C ALA A 78 -3.81 2.06 5.66
N LYS A 79 -4.69 2.63 4.83
CA LYS A 79 -4.75 2.41 3.38
C LYS A 79 -4.19 3.61 2.62
N MET A 80 -2.95 3.97 2.90
CA MET A 80 -2.30 5.17 2.38
C MET A 80 -0.93 4.85 1.79
N LEU A 81 -0.57 5.62 0.77
CA LEU A 81 0.78 5.65 0.22
C LEU A 81 1.59 6.70 0.97
N SER A 82 2.69 6.28 1.60
CA SER A 82 3.59 7.15 2.37
C SER A 82 5.00 7.07 1.79
N ILE A 83 5.34 8.08 0.97
CA ILE A 83 6.63 8.17 0.29
C ILE A 83 7.47 9.26 0.93
N VAL A 84 8.72 8.92 1.22
CA VAL A 84 9.75 9.84 1.72
C VAL A 84 10.87 9.92 0.69
N PRO A 85 10.89 10.96 -0.16
CA PRO A 85 12.02 11.24 -1.03
C PRO A 85 13.24 11.60 -0.17
N LEU A 86 14.28 10.77 -0.19
CA LEU A 86 15.49 10.99 0.59
C LEU A 86 16.30 12.12 -0.05
N MET A 87 16.91 12.97 0.78
CA MET A 87 17.69 14.13 0.30
C MET A 87 18.83 13.75 -0.65
N ASN A 88 19.38 12.54 -0.53
CA ASN A 88 20.45 12.02 -1.38
C ASN A 88 19.94 11.31 -2.66
N GLY A 89 18.67 11.52 -3.03
CA GLY A 89 18.08 11.01 -4.27
C GLY A 89 17.50 9.59 -4.20
N GLY A 90 17.56 8.93 -3.05
CA GLY A 90 16.87 7.65 -2.83
C GLY A 90 15.39 7.81 -2.46
N GLY A 91 14.67 6.70 -2.36
CA GLY A 91 13.28 6.65 -1.88
C GLY A 91 13.13 5.75 -0.67
N LEU A 92 12.34 6.19 0.31
CA LEU A 92 11.82 5.37 1.40
C LEU A 92 10.30 5.29 1.25
N PHE A 93 9.74 4.08 1.32
CA PHE A 93 8.33 3.79 1.07
C PHE A 93 7.76 3.13 2.33
N GLU A 94 7.07 3.92 3.15
CA GLU A 94 6.41 3.41 4.34
C GLU A 94 5.06 2.77 3.95
N THR A 95 4.80 1.59 4.49
CA THR A 95 3.61 0.79 4.16
C THR A 95 2.37 1.22 4.93
N GLY A 96 2.50 2.15 5.87
CA GLY A 96 1.41 2.70 6.67
C GLY A 96 1.94 3.51 7.86
N ALA A 97 1.05 4.30 8.47
CA ALA A 97 1.37 5.15 9.62
C ALA A 97 1.02 4.53 10.99
N GLY A 98 0.44 3.31 10.99
CA GLY A 98 -0.03 2.63 12.19
C GLY A 98 1.04 1.83 12.95
N GLY A 99 0.66 1.26 14.09
CA GLY A 99 1.48 0.30 14.83
C GLY A 99 1.34 -1.15 14.32
N SER A 100 2.07 -2.09 14.92
CA SER A 100 2.13 -3.51 14.51
C SER A 100 0.96 -4.40 14.98
N ALA A 101 -0.12 -3.78 15.48
CA ALA A 101 -1.39 -4.45 15.81
C ALA A 101 -1.29 -5.76 16.64
N PRO A 102 -0.88 -5.73 17.92
CA PRO A 102 -0.67 -6.94 18.74
C PRO A 102 -1.89 -7.86 18.85
N LYS A 103 -3.12 -7.31 18.82
CA LYS A 103 -4.38 -8.06 18.82
C LYS A 103 -4.63 -8.89 17.55
N HIS A 104 -3.91 -8.61 16.47
CA HIS A 104 -3.96 -9.42 15.25
C HIS A 104 -3.17 -10.72 15.47
N ILE A 105 -2.02 -10.62 16.16
CA ILE A 105 -1.19 -11.77 16.52
C ILE A 105 -1.88 -12.66 17.56
N GLU A 106 -2.57 -12.07 18.54
CA GLU A 106 -3.41 -12.84 19.50
C GLU A 106 -4.42 -13.73 18.76
N GLN A 107 -5.19 -13.17 17.82
CA GLN A 107 -6.13 -13.95 17.01
C GLN A 107 -5.43 -14.99 16.14
N PHE A 108 -4.27 -14.67 15.56
CA PHE A 108 -3.53 -15.62 14.75
C PHE A 108 -3.05 -16.82 15.57
N ILE A 109 -2.55 -16.59 16.78
CA ILE A 109 -2.09 -17.67 17.67
C ILE A 109 -3.26 -18.52 18.17
N GLU A 110 -4.40 -17.90 18.52
CA GLU A 110 -5.56 -18.60 19.09
C GLU A 110 -6.39 -19.33 18.02
N GLU A 111 -6.63 -18.69 16.89
CA GLU A 111 -7.61 -19.11 15.89
C GLU A 111 -6.99 -19.33 14.50
N GLY A 112 -5.71 -19.05 14.30
CA GLY A 112 -5.07 -19.18 12.99
C GLY A 112 -5.65 -18.25 11.94
N TYR A 113 -6.09 -17.05 12.33
CA TYR A 113 -6.67 -16.04 11.43
C TYR A 113 -5.95 -14.70 11.56
N LEU A 114 -5.39 -14.20 10.46
CA LEU A 114 -4.68 -12.92 10.45
C LEU A 114 -5.47 -11.86 9.70
N ARG A 115 -6.06 -10.90 10.44
CA ARG A 115 -6.86 -9.80 9.88
C ARG A 115 -6.06 -8.53 9.53
N TRP A 116 -4.73 -8.65 9.42
CA TRP A 116 -3.86 -7.54 8.99
C TRP A 116 -4.07 -7.26 7.51
N ASP A 117 -4.32 -6.00 7.15
CA ASP A 117 -4.52 -5.58 5.76
C ASP A 117 -3.20 -5.08 5.16
N SER A 118 -2.67 -5.82 4.19
CA SER A 118 -1.39 -5.53 3.52
C SER A 118 -1.52 -4.55 2.35
N LEU A 119 -2.67 -3.91 2.12
CA LEU A 119 -2.84 -2.99 0.99
C LEU A 119 -1.74 -1.91 0.93
N GLY A 120 -1.37 -1.33 2.06
CA GLY A 120 -0.31 -0.33 2.11
C GLY A 120 1.08 -0.88 1.71
N GLU A 121 1.34 -2.17 1.94
CA GLU A 121 2.56 -2.84 1.45
C GLU A 121 2.53 -2.97 -0.08
N PHE A 122 1.37 -3.26 -0.66
CA PHE A 122 1.20 -3.41 -2.11
C PHE A 122 1.38 -2.07 -2.83
N LEU A 123 0.82 -1.00 -2.26
CA LEU A 123 0.97 0.37 -2.77
C LEU A 123 2.42 0.86 -2.64
N ALA A 124 3.07 0.59 -1.51
CA ALA A 124 4.47 0.96 -1.31
C ALA A 124 5.41 0.20 -2.26
N LEU A 125 5.15 -1.09 -2.53
CA LEU A 125 5.91 -1.87 -3.50
C LEU A 125 5.77 -1.34 -4.92
N GLN A 126 4.56 -0.97 -5.33
CA GLN A 126 4.31 -0.34 -6.64
C GLN A 126 5.12 0.95 -6.80
N ALA A 127 5.06 1.85 -5.82
CA ALA A 127 5.83 3.09 -5.83
C ALA A 127 7.35 2.86 -5.82
N SER A 128 7.81 1.83 -5.10
CA SER A 128 9.22 1.44 -5.07
C SER A 128 9.72 0.96 -6.43
N LEU A 129 8.94 0.15 -7.14
CA LEU A 129 9.25 -0.32 -8.49
C LEU A 129 9.27 0.83 -9.51
N GLU A 130 8.33 1.76 -9.41
CA GLU A 130 8.32 2.96 -10.24
C GLU A 130 9.56 3.84 -9.98
N HIS A 131 9.92 4.06 -8.71
CA HIS A 131 11.13 4.79 -8.37
C HIS A 131 12.40 4.11 -8.91
N LEU A 132 12.48 2.78 -8.82
CA LEU A 132 13.58 2.01 -9.41
C LEU A 132 13.66 2.20 -10.93
N SER A 133 12.52 2.17 -11.61
CA SER A 133 12.43 2.46 -13.05
C SER A 133 12.97 3.84 -13.39
N GLN A 134 12.47 4.88 -12.70
CA GLN A 134 12.81 6.28 -12.98
C GLN A 134 14.27 6.62 -12.65
N THR A 135 14.82 6.07 -11.57
CA THR A 135 16.17 6.42 -11.10
C THR A 135 17.27 5.55 -11.70
N GLN A 136 16.96 4.32 -12.11
CA GLN A 136 17.95 3.37 -12.66
C GLN A 136 17.68 3.00 -14.12
N ASN A 137 16.72 3.66 -14.78
CA ASN A 137 16.31 3.39 -16.16
C ASN A 137 15.94 1.90 -16.37
N ASN A 138 15.19 1.33 -15.43
CA ASN A 138 14.79 -0.07 -15.45
C ASN A 138 13.37 -0.23 -16.01
N ALA A 139 13.27 -0.40 -17.33
CA ALA A 139 11.99 -0.55 -18.02
C ALA A 139 11.16 -1.76 -17.52
N LYS A 140 11.82 -2.86 -17.11
CA LYS A 140 11.11 -4.03 -16.54
C LYS A 140 10.48 -3.70 -15.19
N ALA A 141 11.14 -2.86 -14.37
CA ALA A 141 10.55 -2.38 -13.13
C ALA A 141 9.31 -1.51 -13.39
N GLN A 142 9.28 -0.72 -14.49
CA GLN A 142 8.07 0.01 -14.88
C GLN A 142 6.93 -0.96 -15.22
N THR A 143 7.19 -1.97 -16.04
CA THR A 143 6.17 -2.96 -16.41
C THR A 143 5.63 -3.70 -15.17
N LEU A 144 6.50 -4.03 -14.21
CA LEU A 144 6.09 -4.62 -12.94
C LEU A 144 5.23 -3.66 -12.11
N ALA A 145 5.60 -2.37 -12.03
CA ALA A 145 4.85 -1.34 -11.31
C ALA A 145 3.47 -1.12 -11.93
N ASP A 146 3.40 -0.96 -13.25
CA ASP A 146 2.14 -0.76 -13.98
C ASP A 146 1.19 -1.95 -13.79
N ALA A 147 1.71 -3.18 -13.89
CA ALA A 147 0.91 -4.38 -13.67
C ALA A 147 0.47 -4.54 -12.20
N LEU A 148 1.27 -4.06 -11.25
CA LEU A 148 0.90 -4.07 -9.83
C LEU A 148 -0.18 -3.02 -9.53
N ASP A 149 -0.16 -1.87 -10.21
CA ASP A 149 -1.22 -0.86 -10.13
C ASP A 149 -2.56 -1.42 -10.62
N GLU A 150 -2.57 -2.10 -11.78
CA GLU A 150 -3.75 -2.82 -12.29
C GLU A 150 -4.23 -3.89 -11.30
N ALA A 151 -3.30 -4.64 -10.70
CA ALA A 151 -3.62 -5.65 -9.69
C ALA A 151 -4.24 -5.04 -8.43
N ASN A 152 -3.70 -3.93 -7.94
CA ASN A 152 -4.24 -3.18 -6.79
C ASN A 152 -5.65 -2.66 -7.06
N ALA A 153 -5.88 -2.10 -8.26
CA ALA A 153 -7.21 -1.64 -8.68
C ALA A 153 -8.23 -2.81 -8.71
N LYS A 154 -7.84 -3.96 -9.30
CA LYS A 154 -8.70 -5.16 -9.32
C LYS A 154 -8.92 -5.73 -7.92
N PHE A 155 -7.89 -5.74 -7.07
CA PHE A 155 -7.96 -6.19 -5.67
C PHE A 155 -8.98 -5.38 -4.87
N LEU A 156 -8.96 -4.05 -5.01
CA LEU A 156 -9.94 -3.15 -4.39
C LEU A 156 -11.35 -3.34 -4.97
N ALA A 157 -11.48 -3.42 -6.30
CA ALA A 157 -12.76 -3.58 -6.97
C ALA A 157 -13.47 -4.90 -6.66
N THR A 158 -12.71 -5.95 -6.32
CA THR A 158 -13.23 -7.29 -6.01
C THR A 158 -13.30 -7.59 -4.51
N ASP A 159 -13.02 -6.59 -3.66
CA ASP A 159 -13.07 -6.65 -2.19
C ASP A 159 -12.32 -7.87 -1.62
N LYS A 160 -11.10 -8.12 -2.10
CA LYS A 160 -10.23 -9.23 -1.64
C LYS A 160 -9.36 -8.86 -0.43
N SER A 161 -9.72 -7.79 0.27
CA SER A 161 -9.12 -7.45 1.56
C SER A 161 -9.47 -8.52 2.62
N PRO A 162 -8.65 -8.69 3.67
CA PRO A 162 -8.95 -9.61 4.75
C PRO A 162 -10.30 -9.30 5.39
N GLY A 163 -11.11 -10.34 5.57
CA GLY A 163 -12.33 -10.27 6.37
C GLY A 163 -12.02 -10.08 7.85
N ARG A 164 -13.08 -10.23 8.66
CA ARG A 164 -12.98 -10.16 10.14
C ARG A 164 -13.54 -11.39 10.84
N LYS A 165 -13.72 -12.49 10.11
CA LYS A 165 -14.38 -13.71 10.61
C LYS A 165 -13.72 -14.95 10.03
N LEU A 166 -13.61 -15.99 10.84
CA LEU A 166 -13.21 -17.32 10.38
C LEU A 166 -14.09 -17.79 9.21
N GLY A 167 -13.50 -18.57 8.31
CA GLY A 167 -14.16 -19.06 7.10
C GLY A 167 -14.19 -18.04 5.95
N THR A 168 -13.69 -16.82 6.17
CA THR A 168 -13.47 -15.82 5.12
C THR A 168 -11.99 -15.70 4.78
N ILE A 169 -11.67 -14.99 3.69
CA ILE A 169 -10.28 -14.66 3.34
C ILE A 169 -9.64 -13.89 4.50
N ASP A 170 -8.43 -14.29 4.88
CA ASP A 170 -7.56 -13.54 5.80
C ASP A 170 -6.37 -12.93 5.02
N ASN A 171 -5.37 -12.41 5.71
CA ASN A 171 -4.15 -11.84 5.10
C ASN A 171 -3.47 -12.77 4.08
N ARG A 172 -3.43 -14.08 4.34
CA ARG A 172 -2.75 -15.03 3.42
C ARG A 172 -3.55 -15.19 2.13
N GLY A 173 -4.88 -15.22 2.24
CA GLY A 173 -5.75 -15.23 1.06
C GLY A 173 -5.68 -13.93 0.27
N SER A 174 -5.56 -12.76 0.93
CA SER A 174 -5.43 -11.50 0.21
C SER A 174 -4.12 -11.42 -0.60
N HIS A 175 -3.03 -11.96 -0.06
CA HIS A 175 -1.75 -12.10 -0.78
C HIS A 175 -1.86 -13.01 -2.00
N PHE A 176 -2.60 -14.12 -1.89
CA PHE A 176 -2.88 -14.99 -3.05
C PHE A 176 -3.62 -14.23 -4.17
N TYR A 177 -4.68 -13.48 -3.84
CA TYR A 177 -5.42 -12.73 -4.86
C TYR A 177 -4.59 -11.61 -5.49
N LEU A 178 -3.74 -10.94 -4.73
CA LEU A 178 -2.79 -9.98 -5.32
C LEU A 178 -1.85 -10.68 -6.30
N ALA A 179 -1.26 -11.82 -5.92
CA ALA A 179 -0.37 -12.57 -6.79
C ALA A 179 -1.07 -13.05 -8.08
N LEU A 180 -2.32 -13.51 -7.97
CA LEU A 180 -3.14 -13.88 -9.11
C LEU A 180 -3.36 -12.68 -10.05
N TYR A 181 -3.84 -11.55 -9.53
CA TYR A 181 -4.14 -10.37 -10.35
C TYR A 181 -2.89 -9.75 -10.97
N TRP A 182 -1.77 -9.78 -10.25
CA TRP A 182 -0.50 -9.28 -10.78
C TRP A 182 0.07 -10.19 -11.87
N ALA A 183 0.00 -11.51 -11.70
CA ALA A 183 0.39 -12.46 -12.73
C ALA A 183 -0.50 -12.33 -13.98
N GLU A 184 -1.81 -12.15 -13.82
CA GLU A 184 -2.74 -11.89 -14.91
C GLU A 184 -2.37 -10.61 -15.68
N ALA A 185 -2.15 -9.48 -14.99
CA ALA A 185 -1.75 -8.23 -15.63
C ALA A 185 -0.40 -8.35 -16.36
N LEU A 186 0.58 -9.04 -15.76
CA LEU A 186 1.87 -9.31 -16.41
C LEU A 186 1.75 -10.23 -17.63
N ALA A 187 0.80 -11.16 -17.63
CA ALA A 187 0.52 -12.06 -18.75
C ALA A 187 -0.25 -11.38 -19.89
N THR A 188 -0.99 -10.30 -19.64
CA THR A 188 -1.79 -9.59 -20.66
C THR A 188 -1.15 -8.33 -21.20
N GLN A 189 -0.25 -7.68 -20.46
CA GLN A 189 0.47 -6.50 -20.93
C GLN A 189 1.29 -6.79 -22.21
N THR A 190 1.53 -5.75 -23.01
CA THR A 190 2.23 -5.82 -24.31
C THR A 190 3.50 -4.96 -24.36
N LYS A 191 3.95 -4.43 -23.22
CA LYS A 191 5.13 -3.58 -23.10
C LYS A 191 6.43 -4.40 -23.05
N ASP A 192 6.39 -5.60 -22.46
CA ASP A 192 7.54 -6.51 -22.35
C ASP A 192 7.12 -7.96 -22.65
N ALA A 193 7.54 -8.49 -23.80
CA ALA A 193 7.18 -9.83 -24.25
C ALA A 193 7.83 -10.95 -23.42
N GLU A 194 8.96 -10.70 -22.77
CA GLU A 194 9.65 -11.69 -21.93
C GLU A 194 8.89 -11.87 -20.61
N LEU A 195 8.52 -10.78 -19.95
CA LEU A 195 7.66 -10.81 -18.76
C LEU A 195 6.30 -11.43 -19.10
N GLN A 196 5.72 -11.08 -20.25
CA GLN A 196 4.48 -11.69 -20.72
C GLN A 196 4.59 -13.22 -20.79
N ALA A 197 5.60 -13.73 -21.51
CA ALA A 197 5.80 -15.16 -21.68
C ALA A 197 6.13 -15.87 -20.36
N ARG A 198 6.88 -15.21 -19.47
CA ARG A 198 7.26 -15.77 -18.16
C ARG A 198 6.06 -15.90 -17.21
N PHE A 199 5.17 -14.91 -17.18
CA PHE A 199 4.04 -14.87 -16.25
C PHE A 199 2.77 -15.56 -16.79
N ALA A 200 2.63 -15.75 -18.10
CA ALA A 200 1.52 -16.48 -18.69
C ALA A 200 1.25 -17.88 -18.08
N PRO A 201 2.24 -18.78 -17.92
CA PRO A 201 2.01 -20.07 -17.28
C PRO A 201 1.63 -19.94 -15.80
N LEU A 202 2.23 -18.98 -15.08
CA LEU A 202 1.92 -18.74 -13.67
C LEU A 202 0.48 -18.25 -13.49
N ALA A 203 0.07 -17.25 -14.28
CA ALA A 203 -1.29 -16.72 -14.25
C ALA A 203 -2.32 -17.83 -14.47
N LYS A 204 -2.10 -18.65 -15.51
CA LYS A 204 -2.95 -19.82 -15.80
C LYS A 204 -3.00 -20.79 -14.63
N ALA A 205 -1.86 -21.17 -14.06
CA ALA A 205 -1.79 -22.12 -12.95
C ALA A 205 -2.49 -21.60 -11.68
N LEU A 206 -2.34 -20.32 -11.35
CA LEU A 206 -3.02 -19.69 -10.22
C LEU A 206 -4.55 -19.65 -10.44
N THR A 207 -5.01 -19.30 -11.65
CA THR A 207 -6.44 -19.30 -12.00
C THR A 207 -7.03 -20.72 -11.91
N GLU A 208 -6.36 -21.72 -12.49
CA GLU A 208 -6.85 -23.11 -12.49
C GLU A 208 -6.90 -23.72 -11.08
N ASN A 209 -6.02 -23.28 -10.18
CA ASN A 209 -5.94 -23.76 -8.80
C ASN A 209 -6.64 -22.85 -7.78
N GLU A 210 -7.38 -21.81 -8.21
CA GLU A 210 -7.96 -20.80 -7.31
C GLU A 210 -8.83 -21.42 -6.20
N SER A 211 -9.75 -22.33 -6.55
CA SER A 211 -10.62 -22.99 -5.56
C SER A 211 -9.80 -23.77 -4.54
N LYS A 212 -8.83 -24.56 -5.02
CA LYS A 212 -8.00 -25.43 -4.18
C LYS A 212 -7.11 -24.62 -3.23
N ILE A 213 -6.50 -23.53 -3.72
CA ILE A 213 -5.69 -22.64 -2.89
C ILE A 213 -6.56 -21.98 -1.81
N ASN A 214 -7.76 -21.48 -2.17
CA ASN A 214 -8.68 -20.92 -1.18
C ASN A 214 -9.09 -21.95 -0.12
N GLU A 215 -9.40 -23.19 -0.51
CA GLU A 215 -9.73 -24.28 0.41
C GLU A 215 -8.57 -24.59 1.38
N GLU A 216 -7.33 -24.66 0.88
CA GLU A 216 -6.14 -24.88 1.70
C GLU A 216 -5.90 -23.73 2.69
N LEU A 217 -6.02 -22.48 2.24
CA LEU A 217 -5.82 -21.28 3.08
C LEU A 217 -6.93 -21.12 4.13
N ILE A 218 -8.20 -21.30 3.75
CA ILE A 218 -9.33 -21.23 4.70
C ILE A 218 -9.29 -22.42 5.67
N GLY A 219 -8.92 -23.61 5.19
CA GLY A 219 -8.79 -24.82 6.02
C GLY A 219 -7.69 -24.75 7.08
N ALA A 220 -6.74 -23.81 6.97
CA ALA A 220 -5.72 -23.53 7.98
C ALA A 220 -6.23 -22.68 9.16
N GLN A 221 -7.43 -22.12 9.07
CA GLN A 221 -8.07 -21.31 10.11
C GLN A 221 -8.78 -22.19 11.16
N GLY A 222 -9.21 -21.55 12.26
CA GLY A 222 -9.97 -22.18 13.34
C GLY A 222 -9.15 -23.09 14.26
N LYS A 223 -7.82 -23.05 14.17
CA LYS A 223 -6.90 -23.86 14.96
C LYS A 223 -5.77 -22.98 15.51
N PRO A 224 -5.31 -23.22 16.74
CA PRO A 224 -4.16 -22.51 17.28
C PRO A 224 -2.91 -22.69 16.39
N GLN A 225 -2.13 -21.62 16.26
CA GLN A 225 -0.87 -21.62 15.51
C GLN A 225 0.30 -21.52 16.49
N GLU A 226 1.15 -22.55 16.51
CA GLU A 226 2.38 -22.54 17.28
C GLU A 226 3.50 -21.95 16.42
N ILE A 227 3.94 -20.73 16.78
CA ILE A 227 4.98 -20.00 16.06
C ILE A 227 6.31 -19.92 16.85
N GLY A 228 6.40 -20.53 18.03
CA GLY A 228 7.66 -20.66 18.77
C GLY A 228 8.18 -19.38 19.41
N GLY A 229 7.33 -18.37 19.63
CA GLY A 229 7.69 -17.10 20.26
C GLY A 229 6.74 -15.95 19.87
N TYR A 230 6.88 -14.79 20.51
CA TYR A 230 6.08 -13.59 20.19
C TYR A 230 6.94 -12.50 19.55
N TYR A 231 7.87 -11.90 20.30
CA TYR A 231 8.80 -10.90 19.78
C TYR A 231 9.91 -11.49 18.90
N ASN A 232 10.22 -12.77 19.10
CA ASN A 232 11.22 -13.52 18.35
C ASN A 232 10.67 -14.94 18.09
N PRO A 233 9.73 -15.09 17.14
CA PRO A 233 9.17 -16.40 16.79
C PRO A 233 10.25 -17.30 16.16
N ASN A 234 9.96 -18.59 16.08
CA ASN A 234 10.79 -19.52 15.32
C ASN A 234 10.46 -19.40 13.83
N ASP A 235 11.47 -19.10 13.01
CA ASP A 235 11.30 -18.85 11.57
C ASP A 235 10.65 -20.01 10.82
N ASP A 236 11.04 -21.26 11.11
CA ASP A 236 10.49 -22.43 10.45
C ASP A 236 9.01 -22.65 10.80
N LEU A 237 8.64 -22.44 12.06
CA LEU A 237 7.26 -22.55 12.53
C LEU A 237 6.38 -21.42 11.96
N ALA A 238 6.86 -20.18 12.02
CA ALA A 238 6.16 -19.03 11.46
C ALA A 238 5.98 -19.15 9.94
N SER A 239 7.02 -19.57 9.20
CA SER A 239 6.96 -19.81 7.76
C SER A 239 5.90 -20.85 7.39
N LYS A 240 5.87 -21.98 8.11
CA LYS A 240 4.84 -23.03 7.90
C LYS A 240 3.43 -22.53 8.18
N ALA A 241 3.23 -21.78 9.27
CA ALA A 241 1.93 -21.22 9.64
C ALA A 241 1.44 -20.16 8.63
N MET A 242 2.35 -19.38 8.05
CA MET A 242 2.05 -18.32 7.09
C MET A 242 1.90 -18.83 5.65
N ARG A 243 2.46 -20.00 5.31
CA ARG A 243 2.42 -20.58 3.96
C ARG A 243 1.78 -21.97 3.93
N PRO A 244 0.54 -22.15 4.42
CA PRO A 244 -0.06 -23.47 4.58
C PRO A 244 -0.54 -24.11 3.27
N SER A 245 -0.70 -23.34 2.19
CA SER A 245 -1.10 -23.86 0.88
C SER A 245 0.11 -24.41 0.12
N ALA A 246 0.25 -25.74 0.10
CA ALA A 246 1.25 -26.42 -0.71
C ALA A 246 1.05 -26.12 -2.20
N THR A 247 -0.22 -26.07 -2.65
CA THR A 247 -0.54 -25.77 -4.05
C THR A 247 -0.03 -24.38 -4.46
N LEU A 248 -0.25 -23.36 -3.62
CA LEU A 248 0.26 -22.01 -3.89
C LEU A 248 1.79 -21.98 -3.88
N ASN A 249 2.42 -22.61 -2.89
CA ASN A 249 3.88 -22.66 -2.78
C ASN A 249 4.53 -23.31 -4.00
N ASP A 250 4.02 -24.45 -4.44
CA ASP A 250 4.54 -25.19 -5.59
C ASP A 250 4.30 -24.41 -6.89
N THR A 251 3.15 -23.72 -7.00
CA THR A 251 2.83 -22.88 -8.16
C THR A 251 3.81 -21.70 -8.29
N LEU A 252 4.10 -21.01 -7.17
CA LEU A 252 5.05 -19.89 -7.15
C LEU A 252 6.51 -20.34 -7.34
N ALA A 253 6.87 -21.55 -6.93
CA ALA A 253 8.22 -22.10 -7.11
C ALA A 253 8.59 -22.36 -8.58
N SER A 254 7.61 -22.33 -9.49
CA SER A 254 7.83 -22.50 -10.93
C SER A 254 8.26 -21.21 -11.65
N LEU A 255 8.25 -20.06 -10.98
CA LEU A 255 8.63 -18.74 -11.52
C LEU A 255 10.13 -18.44 -11.40
#